data_AF-A0A1R4H2L6-F1
#
_entry.id   AF-A0A1R4H2L6-F1
#
_cell.length_a   1.000
_cell.length_b   1.000
_cell.length_c   1.000
_cell.angle_alpha   90.00
_cell.angle_beta   90.00
_cell.angle_gamma   90.00
#
_symmetry.space_group_name_H-M   'P 1'
#
loop_
_entity.id
_entity.type
_entity.pdbx_description
1 polymer ?
#
loop_
_entity_poly.entity_id
_entity_poly.type
_entity_poly.pdbx_seq_one_letter_code
_entity_poly.pdbx_strand_id
1 'polypeptide(L)'
;MEHHALDIGQLQPFSALSLAQLKELLGKGDVFISQDLQSSTLFGDYRVDGAVMNVTGYNDFLSRLTRRIAQALSQPLPKGNKIATHLANPYLQVNTAELAGWLESYIRERLFNMPFDPLLDENWRVLLLQPIIDHITKVVALALIEAEHQPQIGDSEVHYRQLSELAKWPMRESSSLEVNKCIYPRLPYPARHGGLEKAFIEWANKDSSVLAFCKISETRHDFVRLRYVKEDGLPAFYSPDFLLRSDKAVYLVETKAQGQVSSPNVQRKLKAAAAWCDRINALSEKERSNLSWHYVLLGESVFFEWRDKGGRLAALCEFARIRNSVMQYVIPLLPNP
;
A
#
# COMPACT_ATOMS: atom_id res chain seq x y z
N MET A 1 -12.55 -14.53 -13.61
CA MET A 1 -11.31 -13.73 -13.54
C MET A 1 -10.16 -14.72 -13.53
N GLU A 2 -9.50 -14.91 -14.68
CA GLU A 2 -8.21 -15.58 -14.73
C GLU A 2 -7.18 -14.56 -14.25
N HIS A 3 -6.65 -14.73 -13.03
CA HIS A 3 -5.50 -13.96 -12.61
C HIS A 3 -4.28 -14.53 -13.34
N HIS A 4 -3.44 -13.66 -13.90
CA HIS A 4 -2.19 -14.10 -14.50
C HIS A 4 -1.28 -14.61 -13.38
N ALA A 5 -0.79 -15.84 -13.51
CA ALA A 5 0.12 -16.44 -12.54
C ALA A 5 1.35 -15.54 -12.33
N LEU A 6 1.80 -15.40 -11.08
CA LEU A 6 3.08 -14.73 -10.81
C LEU A 6 4.19 -15.46 -11.56
N ASP A 7 4.93 -14.75 -12.40
CA ASP A 7 6.14 -15.30 -13.04
C ASP A 7 7.23 -15.44 -11.98
N ILE A 8 7.30 -16.64 -11.39
CA ILE A 8 8.25 -16.98 -10.32
C ILE A 8 9.70 -16.75 -10.77
N GLY A 9 10.02 -16.92 -12.05
CA GLY A 9 11.37 -16.71 -12.57
C GLY A 9 11.84 -15.26 -12.51
N GLN A 10 10.91 -14.31 -12.62
CA GLN A 10 11.21 -12.87 -12.58
C GLN A 10 11.35 -12.34 -11.15
N LEU A 11 10.89 -13.09 -10.15
CA LEU A 11 11.00 -12.71 -8.75
C LEU A 11 12.47 -12.72 -8.31
N GLN A 12 12.86 -11.67 -7.58
CA GLN A 12 14.24 -11.48 -7.13
C GLN A 12 14.62 -12.53 -6.08
N PRO A 13 15.74 -13.26 -6.23
CA PRO A 13 16.24 -14.16 -5.18
C PRO A 13 16.80 -13.36 -4.00
N PHE A 14 16.89 -14.01 -2.84
CA PHE A 14 17.61 -13.48 -1.69
C PHE A 14 19.11 -13.63 -1.92
N SER A 15 19.85 -12.51 -1.85
CA SER A 15 21.28 -12.46 -2.17
C SER A 15 22.17 -11.89 -1.06
N ALA A 16 21.58 -11.47 0.08
CA ALA A 16 22.35 -10.82 1.15
C ALA A 16 23.25 -11.79 1.93
N LEU A 17 22.82 -13.05 2.07
CA LEU A 17 23.59 -14.14 2.69
C LEU A 17 23.35 -15.44 1.93
N SER A 18 24.36 -16.32 1.89
CA SER A 18 24.20 -17.66 1.34
C SER A 18 23.37 -18.56 2.26
N LEU A 19 22.78 -19.62 1.72
CA LEU A 19 22.02 -20.61 2.51
C LEU A 19 22.88 -21.23 3.61
N ALA A 20 24.18 -21.47 3.37
CA ALA A 20 25.10 -21.98 4.36
C ALA A 20 25.28 -21.00 5.54
N GLN A 21 25.50 -19.72 5.24
CA GLN A 21 25.62 -18.68 6.26
C GLN A 21 24.32 -18.50 7.07
N LEU A 22 23.16 -18.58 6.41
CA LEU A 22 21.87 -18.53 7.10
C LEU A 22 21.65 -19.72 8.03
N LYS A 23 22.11 -20.91 7.66
CA LYS A 23 22.08 -22.09 8.53
C LYS A 23 23.00 -21.92 9.75
N GLU A 24 24.12 -21.25 9.61
CA GLU A 24 25.01 -20.92 10.75
C GLU A 24 24.37 -19.92 11.72
N LEU A 25 23.51 -19.02 11.23
CA LEU A 25 22.76 -18.08 12.05
C LEU A 25 21.65 -18.74 12.89
N LEU A 26 21.23 -19.96 12.53
CA LEU A 26 20.35 -20.78 13.36
C LEU A 26 21.17 -21.32 14.55
N GLY A 27 21.32 -20.50 15.59
CA GLY A 27 22.12 -20.83 16.76
C GLY A 27 21.51 -21.89 17.68
N LYS A 28 22.35 -22.51 18.51
CA LYS A 28 22.00 -23.47 19.59
C LYS A 28 21.10 -22.90 20.72
N GLY A 29 20.44 -21.76 20.50
CA GLY A 29 19.55 -21.06 21.44
C GLY A 29 18.07 -21.12 21.07
N ASP A 30 17.71 -21.86 20.01
CA ASP A 30 16.32 -22.16 19.70
C ASP A 30 15.75 -23.10 20.79
N VAL A 31 14.84 -22.59 21.61
CA VAL A 31 14.24 -23.37 22.70
C VAL A 31 13.04 -24.14 22.15
N PHE A 32 13.20 -25.45 21.97
CA PHE A 32 12.08 -26.37 21.83
C PHE A 32 11.43 -26.55 23.21
N ILE A 33 10.23 -26.02 23.42
CA ILE A 33 9.48 -26.28 24.66
C ILE A 33 8.73 -27.60 24.45
N SER A 34 9.39 -28.73 24.72
CA SER A 34 8.71 -30.03 24.84
C SER A 34 8.32 -30.22 26.31
N GLN A 35 7.04 -30.06 26.65
CA GLN A 35 6.53 -30.53 27.94
C GLN A 35 5.90 -31.91 27.70
N ASP A 36 6.63 -32.94 28.07
CA ASP A 36 6.17 -34.32 28.02
C ASP A 36 5.40 -34.64 29.31
N LEU A 37 4.16 -35.10 29.19
CA LEU A 37 3.39 -35.67 30.30
C LEU A 37 2.37 -36.67 29.73
N GLN A 38 2.87 -37.86 29.41
CA GLN A 38 2.20 -39.18 29.50
C GLN A 38 0.84 -39.42 28.80
N SER A 39 0.22 -38.50 28.07
CA SER A 39 -0.95 -38.83 27.25
C SER A 39 -1.17 -37.89 26.07
N SER A 40 -0.72 -38.37 24.91
CA SER A 40 -1.30 -38.21 23.57
C SER A 40 -1.44 -36.79 22.99
N THR A 41 -0.42 -36.44 22.19
CA THR A 41 -0.33 -35.46 21.09
C THR A 41 -0.06 -34.00 21.48
N LEU A 42 1.23 -33.64 21.50
CA LEU A 42 1.72 -32.25 21.51
C LEU A 42 2.41 -31.90 20.18
N PHE A 43 2.01 -30.81 19.54
CA PHE A 43 2.77 -30.14 18.47
C PHE A 43 3.55 -28.97 19.13
N GLY A 44 4.88 -29.01 19.08
CA GLY A 44 5.74 -27.99 19.70
C GLY A 44 5.75 -26.67 18.89
N ASP A 45 5.65 -25.54 19.58
CA ASP A 45 5.81 -24.21 19.00
C ASP A 45 7.30 -23.86 18.84
N TYR A 46 7.68 -23.39 17.65
CA TYR A 46 9.03 -22.93 17.35
C TYR A 46 9.17 -21.41 17.57
N ARG A 47 10.20 -21.00 18.31
CA ARG A 47 10.52 -19.59 18.59
C ARG A 47 11.98 -19.32 18.22
N VAL A 48 12.19 -18.47 17.23
CA VAL A 48 13.50 -17.87 16.94
C VAL A 48 13.53 -16.48 17.57
N ASP A 49 14.59 -16.16 18.31
CA ASP A 49 14.74 -14.84 18.90
C ASP A 49 14.79 -13.77 17.79
N GLY A 50 13.84 -12.82 17.81
CA GLY A 50 13.67 -11.82 16.76
C GLY A 50 12.77 -12.23 15.58
N ALA A 51 12.14 -13.41 15.57
CA ALA A 51 11.15 -13.77 14.54
C ALA A 51 9.78 -13.12 14.79
N VAL A 52 9.12 -12.66 13.72
CA VAL A 52 7.77 -12.03 13.79
C VAL A 52 6.66 -13.04 14.15
N MET A 53 6.91 -14.34 14.02
CA MET A 53 5.87 -15.38 14.10
C MET A 53 6.38 -16.68 14.70
N ASN A 54 5.63 -17.22 15.67
CA ASN A 54 5.81 -18.59 16.17
C ASN A 54 5.05 -19.55 15.26
N VAL A 55 5.67 -20.67 14.90
CA VAL A 55 5.06 -21.68 14.01
C VAL A 55 5.41 -23.09 14.48
N THR A 56 4.58 -24.06 14.14
CA THR A 56 4.82 -25.48 14.49
C THR A 56 5.51 -26.29 13.38
N GLY A 57 5.69 -25.70 12.20
CA GLY A 57 6.34 -26.33 11.04
C GLY A 57 6.14 -25.55 9.74
N TYR A 58 6.64 -26.09 8.63
CA TYR A 58 6.61 -25.42 7.32
C TYR A 58 5.19 -25.07 6.84
N ASN A 59 4.23 -25.97 6.98
CA ASN A 59 2.85 -25.71 6.53
C ASN A 59 2.17 -24.61 7.35
N ASP A 60 2.43 -24.55 8.65
CA ASP A 60 1.95 -23.47 9.53
C ASP A 60 2.63 -22.14 9.19
N PHE A 61 3.95 -22.17 8.90
CA PHE A 61 4.69 -21.02 8.37
C PHE A 61 4.06 -20.49 7.08
N LEU A 62 3.87 -21.34 6.07
CA LEU A 62 3.32 -20.96 4.78
C LEU A 62 1.92 -20.37 4.94
N SER A 63 1.06 -21.00 5.76
CA SER A 63 -0.30 -20.55 6.04
C SER A 63 -0.34 -19.17 6.70
N ARG A 64 0.55 -18.93 7.66
CA ARG A 64 0.63 -17.64 8.37
C ARG A 64 1.24 -16.54 7.52
N LEU A 65 2.28 -16.84 6.74
CA LEU A 65 2.89 -15.89 5.81
C LEU A 65 1.88 -15.49 4.73
N THR A 66 1.19 -16.47 4.14
CA THR A 66 0.09 -16.23 3.18
C THR A 66 -0.95 -15.29 3.77
N ARG A 67 -1.44 -15.59 4.98
CA ARG A 67 -2.44 -14.75 5.67
C ARG A 67 -1.92 -13.35 5.94
N ARG A 68 -0.66 -13.21 6.36
CA ARG A 68 -0.03 -11.91 6.64
C ARG A 68 0.04 -11.05 5.38
N ILE A 69 0.49 -11.61 4.26
CA ILE A 69 0.58 -10.91 2.96
C ILE A 69 -0.84 -10.55 2.47
N ALA A 70 -1.75 -11.52 2.49
CA ALA A 70 -3.14 -11.35 2.09
C ALA A 70 -3.87 -10.23 2.88
N GLN A 71 -3.68 -10.19 4.20
CA GLN A 71 -4.23 -9.14 5.05
C GLN A 71 -3.63 -7.78 4.74
N ALA A 72 -2.31 -7.69 4.55
CA ALA A 72 -1.64 -6.43 4.23
C ALA A 72 -2.16 -5.81 2.91
N LEU A 73 -2.54 -6.64 1.94
CA LEU A 73 -3.15 -6.20 0.67
C LEU A 73 -4.59 -5.71 0.82
N SER A 74 -5.27 -6.08 1.90
CA SER A 74 -6.70 -5.78 2.12
C SER A 74 -6.94 -4.62 3.08
N GLN A 75 -6.16 -4.55 4.16
CA GLN A 75 -6.32 -3.55 5.21
C GLN A 75 -4.96 -3.17 5.83
N PRO A 76 -4.84 -1.97 6.42
CA PRO A 76 -3.64 -1.61 7.17
C PRO A 76 -3.41 -2.63 8.29
N LEU A 77 -2.21 -3.23 8.34
CA LEU A 77 -1.88 -4.14 9.43
C LEU A 77 -1.88 -3.37 10.77
N PRO A 78 -2.42 -3.95 11.86
CA PRO A 78 -2.28 -3.38 13.20
C PRO A 78 -0.80 -3.17 13.54
N LYS A 79 -0.48 -2.14 14.33
CA LYS A 79 0.87 -1.99 14.86
C LYS A 79 1.17 -3.16 15.82
N GLY A 80 2.09 -4.05 15.45
CA GLY A 80 2.55 -5.20 16.25
C GLY A 80 2.20 -6.58 15.65
N ASN A 81 2.53 -7.67 16.37
CA ASN A 81 2.42 -9.06 15.89
C ASN A 81 0.98 -9.61 15.86
N LYS A 82 -0.05 -8.77 16.00
CA LYS A 82 -1.44 -9.22 16.13
C LYS A 82 -2.12 -9.27 14.76
N ILE A 83 -2.39 -10.50 14.31
CA ILE A 83 -3.28 -10.81 13.20
C ILE A 83 -4.72 -10.64 13.70
N ALA A 84 -5.52 -9.80 13.03
CA ALA A 84 -6.94 -9.67 13.37
C ALA A 84 -7.70 -10.94 12.95
N THR A 85 -8.36 -11.60 13.90
CA THR A 85 -9.01 -12.92 13.73
C THR A 85 -10.42 -12.84 13.14
N HIS A 86 -11.06 -11.68 13.13
CA HIS A 86 -12.45 -11.51 12.69
C HIS A 86 -12.60 -10.37 11.68
N LEU A 87 -12.16 -10.58 10.44
CA LEU A 87 -12.47 -9.68 9.34
C LEU A 87 -12.85 -10.52 8.11
N ALA A 88 -14.15 -10.58 7.82
CA ALA A 88 -14.68 -11.23 6.64
C ALA A 88 -14.48 -10.32 5.42
N ASN A 89 -13.48 -10.62 4.59
CA ASN A 89 -13.34 -10.05 3.25
C ASN A 89 -13.57 -11.17 2.23
N PRO A 90 -14.80 -11.36 1.74
CA PRO A 90 -15.15 -12.49 0.85
C PRO A 90 -14.33 -12.53 -0.44
N TYR A 91 -13.96 -11.36 -0.98
CA TYR A 91 -13.19 -11.25 -2.23
C TYR A 91 -11.77 -11.83 -2.15
N LEU A 92 -11.21 -12.01 -0.96
CA LEU A 92 -9.81 -12.44 -0.80
C LEU A 92 -9.66 -13.94 -0.52
N GLN A 93 -10.71 -14.61 -0.02
CA GLN A 93 -10.63 -16.05 0.30
C GLN A 93 -10.31 -16.89 -0.94
N VAL A 94 -10.85 -16.49 -2.10
CA VAL A 94 -10.64 -17.17 -3.39
C VAL A 94 -9.17 -17.13 -3.85
N ASN A 95 -8.39 -16.11 -3.47
CA ASN A 95 -7.01 -15.91 -3.90
C ASN A 95 -5.97 -16.49 -2.91
N THR A 96 -6.36 -16.80 -1.68
CA THR A 96 -5.39 -17.27 -0.66
C THR A 96 -4.75 -18.63 -0.97
N ALA A 97 -5.45 -19.55 -1.63
CA ALA A 97 -4.89 -20.84 -2.03
C ALA A 97 -3.86 -20.69 -3.15
N GLU A 98 -4.16 -19.84 -4.13
CA GLU A 98 -3.27 -19.53 -5.25
C GLU A 98 -2.00 -18.80 -4.75
N LEU A 99 -2.17 -17.81 -3.86
CA LEU A 99 -1.05 -17.14 -3.20
C LEU A 99 -0.16 -18.11 -2.41
N ALA A 100 -0.75 -19.06 -1.68
CA ALA A 100 0.01 -20.09 -0.96
C ALA A 100 0.83 -20.95 -1.94
N GLY A 101 0.24 -21.32 -3.09
CA GLY A 101 0.93 -22.05 -4.15
C GLY A 101 2.10 -21.27 -4.75
N TRP A 102 1.90 -19.98 -5.07
CA TRP A 102 2.99 -19.13 -5.57
C TRP A 102 4.10 -18.93 -4.54
N LEU A 103 3.76 -18.75 -3.27
CA LEU A 103 4.74 -18.67 -2.18
C LEU A 103 5.55 -19.96 -2.07
N GLU A 104 4.89 -21.12 -2.14
CA GLU A 104 5.58 -22.41 -2.12
C GLU A 104 6.52 -22.58 -3.31
N SER A 105 6.07 -22.32 -4.55
CA SER A 105 6.93 -22.37 -5.74
C SER A 105 8.10 -21.39 -5.63
N TYR A 106 7.87 -20.15 -5.20
CA TYR A 106 8.95 -19.18 -5.01
C TYR A 106 9.98 -19.64 -3.98
N ILE A 107 9.54 -20.16 -2.83
CA ILE A 107 10.42 -20.70 -1.80
C ILE A 107 11.26 -21.86 -2.34
N ARG A 108 10.63 -22.80 -3.06
CA ARG A 108 11.27 -24.02 -3.55
C ARG A 108 12.20 -23.80 -4.73
N GLU A 109 11.85 -22.90 -5.64
CA GLU A 109 12.47 -22.81 -6.96
C GLU A 109 13.39 -21.58 -7.11
N ARG A 110 13.11 -20.49 -6.38
CA ARG A 110 13.73 -19.19 -6.67
C ARG A 110 14.37 -18.50 -5.48
N LEU A 111 13.85 -18.65 -4.27
CA LEU A 111 14.26 -17.85 -3.10
C LEU A 111 15.77 -17.79 -2.88
N PHE A 112 16.46 -18.93 -2.98
CA PHE A 112 17.91 -19.01 -2.80
C PHE A 112 18.69 -19.13 -4.12
N ASN A 113 18.03 -18.85 -5.26
CA ASN A 113 18.56 -19.02 -6.61
C ASN A 113 19.07 -20.45 -6.89
N MET A 114 18.48 -21.43 -6.22
CA MET A 114 18.73 -22.86 -6.36
C MET A 114 17.52 -23.63 -5.82
N PRO A 115 17.33 -24.91 -6.20
CA PRO A 115 16.31 -25.75 -5.60
C PRO A 115 16.48 -25.83 -4.08
N PHE A 116 15.39 -25.60 -3.36
CA PHE A 116 15.35 -25.61 -1.90
C PHE A 116 14.19 -26.50 -1.44
N ASP A 117 14.48 -27.54 -0.67
CA ASP A 117 13.45 -28.34 -0.02
C ASP A 117 13.30 -27.90 1.45
N PRO A 118 12.19 -27.24 1.82
CA PRO A 118 11.94 -26.82 3.19
C PRO A 118 11.82 -27.99 4.18
N LEU A 119 11.43 -29.17 3.70
CA LEU A 119 11.19 -30.34 4.56
C LEU A 119 12.47 -31.15 4.83
N LEU A 120 13.47 -31.05 3.97
CA LEU A 120 14.77 -31.70 4.14
C LEU A 120 15.54 -31.03 5.29
N ASP A 121 16.05 -31.82 6.23
CA ASP A 121 16.90 -31.37 7.36
C ASP A 121 16.37 -30.14 8.12
N GLU A 122 15.04 -30.04 8.27
CA GLU A 122 14.36 -28.89 8.88
C GLU A 122 14.73 -27.53 8.26
N ASN A 123 15.10 -27.51 6.98
CA ASN A 123 15.50 -26.31 6.24
C ASN A 123 14.50 -25.15 6.36
N TRP A 124 13.21 -25.44 6.52
CA TRP A 124 12.16 -24.45 6.75
C TRP A 124 12.45 -23.48 7.91
N ARG A 125 13.28 -23.87 8.89
CA ARG A 125 13.72 -23.01 9.99
C ARG A 125 14.46 -21.76 9.51
N VAL A 126 15.22 -21.87 8.41
CA VAL A 126 15.90 -20.73 7.77
C VAL A 126 14.89 -19.65 7.36
N LEU A 127 13.67 -20.06 6.97
CA LEU A 127 12.62 -19.14 6.55
C LEU A 127 12.06 -18.30 7.71
N LEU A 128 12.34 -18.67 8.96
CA LEU A 128 11.95 -17.91 10.14
C LEU A 128 12.85 -16.72 10.43
N LEU A 129 14.05 -16.69 9.81
CA LEU A 129 14.98 -15.58 9.99
C LEU A 129 14.34 -14.30 9.45
N GLN A 130 14.38 -13.24 10.26
CA GLN A 130 13.79 -11.94 9.94
C GLN A 130 14.15 -11.42 8.54
N PRO A 131 15.43 -11.46 8.09
CA PRO A 131 15.80 -11.01 6.76
C PRO A 131 15.11 -11.78 5.63
N ILE A 132 14.83 -13.07 5.83
CA ILE A 132 14.17 -13.93 4.84
C ILE A 132 12.68 -13.62 4.78
N ILE A 133 12.02 -13.49 5.95
CA ILE A 133 10.60 -13.11 6.02
C ILE A 133 10.38 -11.76 5.33
N ASP A 134 11.22 -10.77 5.62
CA ASP A 134 11.11 -9.43 5.05
C ASP A 134 11.34 -9.44 3.54
N HIS A 135 12.33 -10.21 3.07
CA HIS A 135 12.59 -10.38 1.64
C HIS A 135 11.44 -11.04 0.89
N ILE A 136 10.95 -12.19 1.35
CA ILE A 136 9.83 -12.91 0.71
C ILE A 136 8.61 -11.99 0.65
N THR A 137 8.30 -11.34 1.78
CA THR A 137 7.16 -10.43 1.87
C THR A 137 7.29 -9.28 0.87
N LYS A 138 8.47 -8.66 0.77
CA LYS A 138 8.74 -7.56 -0.16
C LYS A 138 8.57 -7.95 -1.62
N VAL A 139 9.20 -9.05 -2.02
CA VAL A 139 9.22 -9.51 -3.42
C VAL A 139 7.83 -9.89 -3.88
N VAL A 140 7.10 -10.67 -3.06
CA VAL A 140 5.75 -11.12 -3.40
C VAL A 140 4.75 -9.97 -3.36
N ALA A 141 4.82 -9.07 -2.36
CA ALA A 141 3.95 -7.91 -2.30
C ALA A 141 4.12 -6.99 -3.51
N LEU A 142 5.36 -6.75 -3.94
CA LEU A 142 5.64 -5.94 -5.13
C LEU A 142 5.06 -6.59 -6.38
N ALA A 143 5.29 -7.89 -6.57
CA ALA A 143 4.82 -8.62 -7.73
C ALA A 143 3.28 -8.67 -7.80
N LEU A 144 2.59 -8.85 -6.67
CA LEU A 144 1.13 -8.81 -6.61
C LEU A 144 0.58 -7.42 -6.95
N ILE A 145 1.23 -6.36 -6.47
CA ILE A 145 0.85 -5.00 -6.82
C ILE A 145 1.11 -4.78 -8.32
N GLU A 146 2.25 -5.16 -8.86
CA GLU A 146 2.55 -5.02 -10.30
C GLU A 146 1.59 -5.83 -11.18
N ALA A 147 1.19 -7.04 -10.76
CA ALA A 147 0.18 -7.84 -11.43
C ALA A 147 -1.20 -7.15 -11.44
N GLU A 148 -1.57 -6.41 -10.37
CA GLU A 148 -2.77 -5.55 -10.38
C GLU A 148 -2.64 -4.34 -11.34
N HIS A 149 -1.41 -3.92 -11.68
CA HIS A 149 -1.17 -2.78 -12.57
C HIS A 149 -1.08 -3.16 -14.05
N GLN A 150 -0.97 -4.45 -14.39
CA GLN A 150 -0.99 -4.87 -15.78
C GLN A 150 -2.41 -4.73 -16.36
N PRO A 151 -2.55 -4.12 -17.56
CA PRO A 151 -3.85 -3.99 -18.20
C PRO A 151 -4.41 -5.40 -18.43
N GLN A 152 -5.54 -5.70 -17.79
CA GLN A 152 -6.27 -6.92 -18.08
C GLN A 152 -6.79 -6.84 -19.51
N ILE A 153 -6.48 -7.85 -20.33
CA ILE A 153 -7.04 -7.99 -21.66
C ILE A 153 -8.49 -8.47 -21.48
N GLY A 154 -9.44 -7.54 -21.53
CA GLY A 154 -10.87 -7.79 -21.38
C GLY A 154 -11.66 -6.51 -21.09
N ASP A 155 -12.99 -6.60 -21.14
CA ASP A 155 -13.87 -5.49 -20.76
C ASP A 155 -13.71 -5.21 -19.25
N SER A 156 -13.19 -4.02 -18.91
CA SER A 156 -13.06 -3.58 -17.52
C SER A 156 -14.40 -3.02 -17.04
N GLU A 157 -14.99 -3.62 -16.00
CA GLU A 157 -16.20 -3.08 -15.36
C GLU A 157 -15.82 -1.91 -14.43
N VAL A 158 -16.34 -0.72 -14.72
CA VAL A 158 -16.10 0.48 -13.91
C VAL A 158 -17.19 0.61 -12.84
N HIS A 159 -16.82 0.37 -11.57
CA HIS A 159 -17.68 0.62 -10.43
C HIS A 159 -17.46 2.02 -9.83
N TYR A 160 -18.52 2.82 -9.79
CA TYR A 160 -18.50 4.15 -9.18
C TYR A 160 -18.77 4.07 -7.69
N ARG A 161 -17.97 4.81 -6.92
CA ARG A 161 -18.18 5.00 -5.48
C ARG A 161 -18.41 6.48 -5.19
N GLN A 162 -19.36 6.79 -4.31
CA GLN A 162 -19.72 8.16 -3.97
C GLN A 162 -19.25 8.50 -2.55
N LEU A 163 -18.78 9.75 -2.35
CA LEU A 163 -18.46 10.23 -1.01
C LEU A 163 -19.68 10.17 -0.07
N SER A 164 -20.89 10.36 -0.60
CA SER A 164 -22.17 10.24 0.13
C SER A 164 -22.43 8.87 0.74
N GLU A 165 -21.72 7.81 0.33
CA GLU A 165 -21.85 6.48 0.95
C GLU A 165 -21.45 6.49 2.43
N LEU A 166 -20.56 7.40 2.84
CA LEU A 166 -20.30 7.66 4.25
C LEU A 166 -21.40 8.58 4.78
N ALA A 167 -22.48 7.99 5.31
CA ALA A 167 -23.65 8.73 5.80
C ALA A 167 -23.34 9.67 6.97
N LYS A 168 -22.37 9.34 7.83
CA LYS A 168 -22.01 10.14 9.01
C LYS A 168 -20.50 10.18 9.22
N TRP A 169 -19.97 11.38 9.36
CA TRP A 169 -18.56 11.61 9.69
C TRP A 169 -18.43 12.42 10.99
N PRO A 170 -18.27 11.77 12.16
CA PRO A 170 -18.16 12.47 13.42
C PRO A 170 -16.83 13.23 13.53
N MET A 171 -16.88 14.47 14.01
CA MET A 171 -15.72 15.34 14.20
C MET A 171 -15.92 16.33 15.35
N ARG A 172 -14.83 16.96 15.81
CA ARG A 172 -14.91 18.05 16.79
C ARG A 172 -15.25 19.35 16.08
N GLU A 173 -16.28 20.04 16.57
CA GLU A 173 -16.70 21.33 16.02
C GLU A 173 -15.57 22.37 16.05
N SER A 174 -14.85 22.46 17.16
CA SER A 174 -13.70 23.37 17.35
C SER A 174 -12.51 23.11 16.42
N SER A 175 -12.47 21.96 15.74
CA SER A 175 -11.42 21.60 14.77
C SER A 175 -12.04 21.20 13.42
N SER A 176 -13.05 21.95 13.01
CA SER A 176 -13.70 21.81 11.71
C SER A 176 -14.17 23.17 11.19
N LEU A 177 -14.46 23.24 9.90
CA LEU A 177 -14.97 24.43 9.21
C LEU A 177 -16.25 24.10 8.45
N GLU A 178 -17.18 25.05 8.42
CA GLU A 178 -18.35 24.98 7.54
C GLU A 178 -17.95 25.20 6.09
N VAL A 179 -18.53 24.40 5.19
CA VAL A 179 -18.24 24.44 3.76
C VAL A 179 -19.53 24.26 2.97
N ASN A 180 -19.58 24.83 1.76
CA ASN A 180 -20.75 24.76 0.88
C ASN A 180 -20.45 24.11 -0.48
N LYS A 181 -19.23 23.62 -0.69
CA LYS A 181 -18.79 22.90 -1.90
C LYS A 181 -18.45 21.44 -1.64
N CYS A 182 -18.93 20.89 -0.54
CA CYS A 182 -18.74 19.50 -0.15
C CYS A 182 -20.11 18.86 0.14
N ILE A 183 -20.19 17.54 -0.01
CA ILE A 183 -21.38 16.78 0.43
C ILE A 183 -21.55 16.84 1.95
N TYR A 184 -20.45 16.97 2.69
CA TYR A 184 -20.47 17.18 4.12
C TYR A 184 -20.56 18.68 4.43
N PRO A 185 -21.46 19.12 5.31
CA PRO A 185 -21.61 20.53 5.65
C PRO A 185 -20.39 21.09 6.41
N ARG A 186 -19.55 20.19 6.97
CA ARG A 186 -18.33 20.54 7.69
C ARG A 186 -17.20 19.61 7.32
N LEU A 187 -15.98 20.14 7.29
CA LEU A 187 -14.75 19.36 7.11
C LEU A 187 -13.79 19.56 8.29
N PRO A 188 -13.19 18.48 8.82
CA PRO A 188 -12.27 18.57 9.94
C PRO A 188 -10.85 18.94 9.50
N TYR A 189 -10.07 19.55 10.39
CA TYR A 189 -8.62 19.72 10.21
C TYR A 189 -7.87 19.28 11.47
N PRO A 190 -6.60 18.86 11.40
CA PRO A 190 -5.86 18.44 12.60
C PRO A 190 -5.69 19.61 13.57
N ALA A 191 -6.02 19.38 14.84
CA ALA A 191 -5.87 20.41 15.88
C ALA A 191 -4.41 20.80 16.13
N ARG A 192 -3.45 19.92 15.81
CA ARG A 192 -2.01 20.14 15.91
C ARG A 192 -1.40 20.04 14.52
N HIS A 193 -0.58 21.01 14.14
CA HIS A 193 0.11 21.06 12.84
C HIS A 193 -0.81 21.01 11.60
N GLY A 194 -2.11 21.25 11.74
CA GLY A 194 -3.08 21.25 10.64
C GLY A 194 -3.30 22.62 9.97
N GLY A 195 -2.37 23.56 10.12
CA GLY A 195 -2.51 24.93 9.63
C GLY A 195 -2.70 25.01 8.12
N LEU A 196 -1.90 24.25 7.36
CA LEU A 196 -2.01 24.17 5.90
C LEU A 196 -3.34 23.55 5.45
N GLU A 197 -3.77 22.44 6.05
CA GLU A 197 -5.05 21.80 5.73
C GLU A 197 -6.24 22.72 6.03
N LYS A 198 -6.20 23.43 7.16
CA LYS A 198 -7.21 24.43 7.51
C LYS A 198 -7.27 25.53 6.44
N ALA A 199 -6.12 26.10 6.09
CA ALA A 199 -6.03 27.16 5.08
C ALA A 199 -6.48 26.68 3.69
N PHE A 200 -6.19 25.41 3.34
CA PHE A 200 -6.66 24.79 2.11
C PHE A 200 -8.19 24.72 2.08
N ILE A 201 -8.83 24.25 3.16
CA ILE A 201 -10.30 24.20 3.27
C ILE A 201 -10.91 25.60 3.10
N GLU A 202 -10.36 26.61 3.80
CA GLU A 202 -10.85 27.99 3.73
C GLU A 202 -10.78 28.56 2.32
N TRP A 203 -9.66 28.33 1.62
CA TRP A 203 -9.47 28.85 0.28
C TRP A 203 -10.28 28.10 -0.76
N ALA A 204 -10.33 26.76 -0.71
CA ALA A 204 -11.15 25.94 -1.60
C ALA A 204 -12.63 26.31 -1.51
N ASN A 205 -13.13 26.59 -0.30
CA ASN A 205 -14.50 27.02 -0.09
C ASN A 205 -14.79 28.40 -0.72
N LYS A 206 -13.82 29.33 -0.70
CA LYS A 206 -13.99 30.69 -1.24
C LYS A 206 -13.73 30.81 -2.74
N ASP A 207 -12.77 30.06 -3.30
CA ASP A 207 -12.29 30.27 -4.66
C ASP A 207 -13.28 29.74 -5.71
N SER A 208 -13.79 30.62 -6.58
CA SER A 208 -14.74 30.27 -7.64
C SER A 208 -14.22 29.27 -8.68
N SER A 209 -12.89 29.07 -8.78
CA SER A 209 -12.29 28.04 -9.66
C SER A 209 -12.46 26.61 -9.11
N VAL A 210 -12.83 26.47 -7.84
CA VAL A 210 -13.13 25.19 -7.20
C VAL A 210 -14.64 24.97 -7.22
N LEU A 211 -15.07 23.90 -7.88
CA LEU A 211 -16.48 23.52 -8.02
C LEU A 211 -16.94 22.60 -6.88
N ALA A 212 -16.09 21.66 -6.47
CA ALA A 212 -16.33 20.79 -5.33
C ALA A 212 -15.00 20.40 -4.69
N PHE A 213 -15.00 20.12 -3.39
CA PHE A 213 -13.84 19.53 -2.73
C PHE A 213 -14.27 18.73 -1.50
N CYS A 214 -13.43 17.81 -1.07
CA CYS A 214 -13.65 17.04 0.15
C CYS A 214 -12.31 16.70 0.77
N LYS A 215 -12.23 16.85 2.10
CA LYS A 215 -11.17 16.20 2.85
C LYS A 215 -11.44 14.70 2.90
N ILE A 216 -10.42 13.89 2.70
CA ILE A 216 -10.53 12.44 2.80
C ILE A 216 -10.07 11.99 4.18
N SER A 217 -10.73 10.94 4.68
CA SER A 217 -10.41 10.33 5.96
C SER A 217 -9.88 8.93 5.71
N GLU A 218 -8.64 8.69 6.12
CA GLU A 218 -7.96 7.40 5.99
C GLU A 218 -8.74 6.22 6.63
N THR A 219 -9.59 6.49 7.63
CA THR A 219 -10.34 5.46 8.37
C THR A 219 -11.80 5.37 7.98
N ARG A 220 -12.35 6.34 7.23
CA ARG A 220 -13.78 6.41 6.90
C ARG A 220 -14.06 6.29 5.40
N HIS A 221 -13.15 6.77 4.56
CA HIS A 221 -13.24 6.68 3.11
C HIS A 221 -12.36 5.53 2.61
N ASP A 222 -12.68 4.30 3.03
CA ASP A 222 -11.91 3.10 2.67
C ASP A 222 -11.93 2.77 1.17
N PHE A 223 -12.75 3.46 0.39
CA PHE A 223 -12.79 3.42 -1.07
C PHE A 223 -11.90 4.47 -1.74
N VAL A 224 -11.30 5.39 -0.96
CA VAL A 224 -10.31 6.38 -1.42
C VAL A 224 -8.95 6.10 -0.75
N ARG A 225 -8.49 4.85 -0.91
CA ARG A 225 -7.18 4.39 -0.45
C ARG A 225 -6.45 3.65 -1.56
N LEU A 226 -5.20 4.03 -1.76
CA LEU A 226 -4.33 3.48 -2.79
C LEU A 226 -3.34 2.51 -2.15
N ARG A 227 -3.13 1.36 -2.80
CA ARG A 227 -2.10 0.41 -2.37
C ARG A 227 -0.73 0.89 -2.83
N TYR A 228 0.27 0.77 -1.97
CA TYR A 228 1.68 0.95 -2.31
C TYR A 228 2.58 0.06 -1.46
N VAL A 229 3.82 -0.14 -1.90
CA VAL A 229 4.83 -0.92 -1.17
C VAL A 229 5.72 0.03 -0.36
N LYS A 230 5.76 -0.14 0.97
CA LYS A 230 6.66 0.59 1.87
C LYS A 230 8.12 0.19 1.66
N GLU A 231 9.04 0.87 2.37
CA GLU A 231 10.47 0.54 2.37
C GLU A 231 10.76 -0.86 2.91
N ASP A 232 10.04 -1.27 3.96
CA ASP A 232 10.08 -2.61 4.54
C ASP A 232 9.44 -3.69 3.65
N GLY A 233 8.96 -3.33 2.45
CA GLY A 233 8.35 -4.25 1.51
C GLY A 233 6.92 -4.65 1.82
N LEU A 234 6.36 -4.21 2.94
CA LEU A 234 4.96 -4.50 3.26
C LEU A 234 4.04 -3.62 2.41
N PRO A 235 2.92 -4.19 1.91
CA PRO A 235 1.82 -3.39 1.40
C PRO A 235 1.33 -2.42 2.46
N ALA A 236 0.99 -1.22 2.00
CA ALA A 236 0.36 -0.20 2.82
C ALA A 236 -0.68 0.55 2.00
N PHE A 237 -1.51 1.27 2.74
CA PHE A 237 -2.51 2.15 2.17
C PHE A 237 -2.05 3.60 2.28
N TYR A 238 -2.24 4.31 1.18
CA TYR A 238 -2.09 5.74 1.07
C TYR A 238 -3.49 6.35 0.90
N SER A 239 -3.81 7.37 1.66
CA SER A 239 -5.03 8.17 1.48
C SER A 239 -4.59 9.61 1.25
N PRO A 240 -5.05 10.28 0.17
CA PRO A 240 -4.74 11.69 -0.05
C PRO A 240 -5.43 12.55 1.01
N ASP A 241 -4.94 13.77 1.25
CA ASP A 241 -5.60 14.68 2.17
C ASP A 241 -6.93 15.21 1.60
N PHE A 242 -6.96 15.55 0.31
CA PHE A 242 -8.15 16.11 -0.34
C PHE A 242 -8.39 15.55 -1.74
N LEU A 243 -9.67 15.53 -2.12
CA LEU A 243 -10.10 15.57 -3.52
C LEU A 243 -10.60 16.97 -3.84
N LEU A 244 -10.18 17.54 -4.97
CA LEU A 244 -10.61 18.85 -5.45
C LEU A 244 -11.06 18.75 -6.91
N ARG A 245 -12.25 19.25 -7.23
CA ARG A 245 -12.80 19.30 -8.59
C ARG A 245 -12.83 20.75 -9.07
N SER A 246 -12.27 20.96 -10.26
CA SER A 246 -12.41 22.17 -11.08
C SER A 246 -13.30 21.89 -12.29
N ASP A 247 -13.44 22.90 -13.16
CA ASP A 247 -14.07 22.76 -14.48
C ASP A 247 -13.26 21.87 -15.44
N LYS A 248 -11.94 21.77 -15.25
CA LYS A 248 -11.01 21.07 -16.16
C LYS A 248 -10.54 19.71 -15.67
N ALA A 249 -10.42 19.54 -14.36
CA ALA A 249 -9.80 18.36 -13.77
C ALA A 249 -10.27 18.06 -12.34
N VAL A 250 -10.03 16.81 -11.93
CA VAL A 250 -10.05 16.36 -10.54
C VAL A 250 -8.61 16.21 -10.04
N TYR A 251 -8.32 16.74 -8.86
CA TYR A 251 -7.00 16.70 -8.23
C TYR A 251 -7.07 15.89 -6.94
N LEU A 252 -6.15 14.93 -6.82
CA LEU A 252 -5.79 14.28 -5.56
C LEU A 252 -4.70 15.12 -4.92
N VAL A 253 -5.03 15.83 -3.86
CA VAL A 253 -4.10 16.76 -3.22
C VAL A 253 -3.55 16.16 -1.95
N GLU A 254 -2.24 16.05 -1.88
CA GLU A 254 -1.47 15.78 -0.66
C GLU A 254 -0.88 17.10 -0.17
N THR A 255 -1.16 17.47 1.08
CA THR A 255 -0.54 18.63 1.71
C THR A 255 0.69 18.20 2.50
N LYS A 256 1.76 18.98 2.41
CA LYS A 256 2.99 18.73 3.17
C LYS A 256 3.53 20.01 3.80
N ALA A 257 3.80 19.92 5.10
CA ALA A 257 4.67 20.85 5.80
C ALA A 257 6.11 20.76 5.24
N GLN A 258 6.86 21.84 5.34
CA GLN A 258 8.20 21.98 4.77
C GLN A 258 9.15 20.83 5.19
N GLY A 259 10.00 20.35 4.26
CA GLY A 259 11.13 19.46 4.56
C GLY A 259 10.87 17.94 4.47
N GLN A 260 9.74 17.48 3.93
CA GLN A 260 9.39 16.04 3.86
C GLN A 260 9.24 15.48 2.43
N VAL A 261 9.62 16.22 1.40
CA VAL A 261 9.31 15.88 -0.01
C VAL A 261 10.23 14.79 -0.60
N SER A 262 11.44 14.62 -0.06
CA SER A 262 12.47 13.74 -0.65
C SER A 262 12.60 12.36 0.00
N SER A 263 11.80 12.03 1.02
CA SER A 263 11.92 10.70 1.65
C SER A 263 11.56 9.58 0.65
N PRO A 264 12.27 8.42 0.66
CA PRO A 264 11.96 7.30 -0.23
C PRO A 264 10.51 6.83 -0.14
N ASN A 265 9.91 6.90 1.06
CA ASN A 265 8.52 6.55 1.27
C ASN A 265 7.54 7.53 0.61
N VAL A 266 7.86 8.83 0.58
CA VAL A 266 7.05 9.83 -0.13
C VAL A 266 7.09 9.62 -1.64
N GLN A 267 8.26 9.29 -2.20
CA GLN A 267 8.39 8.95 -3.62
C GLN A 267 7.55 7.71 -4.00
N ARG A 268 7.50 6.70 -3.12
CA ARG A 268 6.67 5.50 -3.31
C ARG A 268 5.17 5.82 -3.30
N LYS A 269 4.70 6.66 -2.36
CA LYS A 269 3.31 7.13 -2.32
C LYS A 269 2.95 7.95 -3.57
N LEU A 270 3.86 8.84 -4.00
CA LEU A 270 3.70 9.64 -5.20
C LEU A 270 3.56 8.76 -6.45
N LYS A 271 4.42 7.76 -6.63
CA LYS A 271 4.33 6.82 -7.77
C LYS A 271 3.00 6.07 -7.78
N ALA A 272 2.54 5.58 -6.62
CA ALA A 272 1.25 4.91 -6.52
C ALA A 272 0.06 5.84 -6.84
N ALA A 273 0.11 7.09 -6.38
CA ALA A 273 -0.92 8.09 -6.65
C ALA A 273 -0.98 8.54 -8.11
N ALA A 274 0.18 8.75 -8.74
CA ALA A 274 0.27 9.04 -10.16
C ALA A 274 -0.29 7.87 -11.01
N ALA A 275 0.14 6.64 -10.74
CA ALA A 275 -0.34 5.46 -11.44
C ALA A 275 -1.85 5.25 -11.30
N TRP A 276 -2.44 5.59 -10.14
CA TRP A 276 -3.89 5.53 -9.97
C TRP A 276 -4.62 6.58 -10.82
N CYS A 277 -4.11 7.81 -10.87
CA CYS A 277 -4.66 8.83 -11.77
C CYS A 277 -4.56 8.41 -13.24
N ASP A 278 -3.44 7.80 -13.65
CA ASP A 278 -3.25 7.30 -15.02
C ASP A 278 -4.26 6.21 -15.38
N ARG A 279 -4.54 5.27 -14.46
CA ARG A 279 -5.59 4.26 -14.67
C ARG A 279 -6.96 4.88 -14.87
N ILE A 280 -7.32 5.89 -14.07
CA ILE A 280 -8.60 6.60 -14.26
C ILE A 280 -8.60 7.34 -15.60
N ASN A 281 -7.50 7.96 -15.99
CA ASN A 281 -7.38 8.67 -17.27
C ASN A 281 -7.38 7.76 -18.49
N ALA A 282 -7.04 6.48 -18.33
CA ALA A 282 -7.13 5.46 -19.37
C ALA A 282 -8.57 5.00 -19.65
N LEU A 283 -9.52 5.29 -18.75
CA LEU A 283 -10.95 5.06 -18.98
C LEU A 283 -11.48 6.01 -20.06
N SER A 284 -12.62 5.65 -20.66
CA SER A 284 -13.30 6.54 -21.60
C SER A 284 -13.69 7.86 -20.91
N GLU A 285 -13.76 8.95 -21.67
CA GLU A 285 -14.04 10.27 -21.10
C GLU A 285 -15.34 10.29 -20.29
N LYS A 286 -16.38 9.63 -20.81
CA LYS A 286 -17.68 9.51 -20.15
C LYS A 286 -17.57 8.87 -18.76
N GLU A 287 -16.71 7.85 -18.62
CA GLU A 287 -16.54 7.11 -17.36
C GLU A 287 -15.78 7.91 -16.30
N ARG A 288 -15.05 8.95 -16.70
CA ARG A 288 -14.36 9.86 -15.79
C ARG A 288 -14.99 11.25 -15.73
N SER A 289 -16.29 11.35 -16.01
CA SER A 289 -17.05 12.61 -16.03
C SER A 289 -16.47 13.68 -16.97
N ASN A 290 -15.80 13.25 -18.04
CA ASN A 290 -15.05 14.08 -18.99
C ASN A 290 -13.95 14.93 -18.34
N LEU A 291 -13.44 14.51 -17.18
CA LEU A 291 -12.39 15.21 -16.45
C LEU A 291 -11.13 14.35 -16.38
N SER A 292 -9.98 15.01 -16.50
CA SER A 292 -8.68 14.37 -16.23
C SER A 292 -8.40 14.38 -14.73
N TRP A 293 -7.76 13.32 -14.26
CA TRP A 293 -7.36 13.13 -12.87
C TRP A 293 -5.86 13.37 -12.71
N HIS A 294 -5.48 14.14 -11.69
CA HIS A 294 -4.09 14.51 -11.46
C HIS A 294 -3.71 14.39 -9.98
N TYR A 295 -2.51 13.90 -9.72
CA TYR A 295 -1.92 13.93 -8.39
C TYR A 295 -1.16 15.24 -8.15
N VAL A 296 -1.37 15.86 -7.00
CA VAL A 296 -0.76 17.14 -6.62
C VAL A 296 -0.10 16.97 -5.26
N LEU A 297 1.20 17.28 -5.20
CA LEU A 297 1.93 17.37 -3.95
C LEU A 297 2.12 18.85 -3.61
N LEU A 298 1.39 19.34 -2.61
CA LEU A 298 1.30 20.76 -2.32
C LEU A 298 2.12 21.12 -1.07
N GLY A 299 3.22 21.84 -1.29
CA GLY A 299 4.07 22.38 -0.24
C GLY A 299 3.51 23.67 0.35
N GLU A 300 3.70 23.84 1.66
CA GLU A 300 3.21 24.98 2.44
C GLU A 300 3.64 26.35 1.90
N SER A 301 4.93 26.51 1.57
CA SER A 301 5.47 27.78 1.08
C SER A 301 4.85 28.21 -0.25
N VAL A 302 4.80 27.28 -1.22
CA VAL A 302 4.20 27.52 -2.54
C VAL A 302 2.72 27.83 -2.41
N PHE A 303 2.02 27.15 -1.50
CA PHE A 303 0.60 27.41 -1.24
C PHE A 303 0.36 28.85 -0.77
N PHE A 304 1.07 29.30 0.26
CA PHE A 304 0.87 30.64 0.80
C PHE A 304 1.35 31.72 -0.16
N GLU A 305 2.49 31.53 -0.83
CA GLU A 305 3.00 32.48 -1.83
C GLU A 305 1.99 32.67 -2.98
N TRP A 306 1.42 31.58 -3.50
CA TRP A 306 0.45 31.65 -4.59
C TRP A 306 -0.86 32.30 -4.17
N ARG A 307 -1.33 31.99 -2.96
CA ARG A 307 -2.55 32.57 -2.39
C ARG A 307 -2.40 34.06 -2.17
N ASP A 308 -1.28 34.48 -1.56
CA ASP A 308 -1.06 35.86 -1.16
C ASP A 308 -0.80 36.78 -2.37
N LYS A 309 -0.37 36.20 -3.50
CA LYS A 309 -0.33 36.86 -4.83
C LYS A 309 -1.70 36.93 -5.54
N GLY A 310 -2.79 36.51 -4.89
CA GLY A 310 -4.14 36.54 -5.47
C GLY A 310 -4.38 35.46 -6.55
N GLY A 311 -3.58 34.38 -6.53
CA GLY A 311 -3.73 33.28 -7.46
C GLY A 311 -5.05 32.51 -7.28
N ARG A 312 -5.30 31.56 -8.18
CA ARG A 312 -6.43 30.62 -8.10
C ARG A 312 -5.96 29.25 -7.64
N LEU A 313 -6.70 28.59 -6.76
CA LEU A 313 -6.34 27.29 -6.19
C LEU A 313 -6.35 26.18 -7.26
N ALA A 314 -7.30 26.20 -8.20
CA ALA A 314 -7.27 25.25 -9.32
C ALA A 314 -6.04 25.44 -10.21
N ALA A 315 -5.60 26.68 -10.43
CA ALA A 315 -4.38 26.98 -11.18
C ALA A 315 -3.12 26.55 -10.43
N LEU A 316 -3.10 26.69 -9.10
CA LEU A 316 -2.04 26.15 -8.26
C LEU A 316 -1.97 24.62 -8.33
N CYS A 317 -3.11 23.94 -8.30
CA CYS A 317 -3.17 22.49 -8.45
C CYS A 317 -2.64 22.04 -9.83
N GLU A 318 -3.03 22.75 -10.90
CA GLU A 318 -2.52 22.50 -12.25
C GLU A 318 -1.01 22.75 -12.37
N PHE A 319 -0.49 23.79 -11.69
CA PHE A 319 0.93 24.08 -11.63
C PHE A 319 1.72 23.02 -10.85
N ALA A 320 1.20 22.60 -9.70
CA ALA A 320 1.85 21.68 -8.77
C ALA A 320 1.58 20.19 -9.08
N ARG A 321 0.84 19.88 -10.15
CA ARG A 321 0.57 18.48 -10.52
C ARG A 321 1.87 17.77 -10.89
N ILE A 322 1.99 16.54 -10.43
CA ILE A 322 3.10 15.67 -10.81
C ILE A 322 2.90 15.26 -12.28
N ARG A 323 3.91 15.52 -13.10
CA ARG A 323 3.97 15.06 -14.50
C ARG A 323 4.84 13.82 -14.55
N ASN A 324 4.41 12.80 -15.29
CA ASN A 324 5.11 11.52 -15.43
C ASN A 324 6.48 11.57 -16.15
N SER A 325 7.05 12.77 -16.38
CA SER A 325 8.36 12.95 -17.03
C SER A 325 9.57 12.53 -16.18
N VAL A 326 9.38 11.74 -15.12
CA VAL A 326 10.45 11.19 -14.26
C VAL A 326 10.41 9.65 -14.20
N MET A 327 9.58 8.96 -14.99
CA MET A 327 9.54 7.49 -15.06
C MET A 327 10.22 6.89 -16.31
N GLN A 328 11.14 7.61 -16.97
CA GLN A 328 11.88 7.11 -18.14
C GLN A 328 13.34 6.71 -17.88
N TYR A 329 13.84 6.77 -16.65
CA TYR A 329 15.24 6.41 -16.35
C TYR A 329 15.38 5.43 -15.18
N VAL A 330 14.73 4.27 -15.22
CA VAL A 330 15.26 3.05 -14.56
C VAL A 330 14.71 1.80 -15.28
N ILE A 331 15.11 1.60 -16.53
CA ILE A 331 15.27 0.25 -17.08
C ILE A 331 16.73 0.23 -17.55
N PRO A 332 17.66 -0.48 -16.88
CA PRO A 332 18.89 -0.83 -17.55
C PRO A 332 18.48 -1.81 -18.64
N LEU A 333 18.45 -1.33 -19.88
CA LEU A 333 18.59 -2.21 -21.03
C LEU A 333 19.93 -2.93 -20.83
N LEU A 334 19.85 -4.19 -20.39
CA LEU A 334 20.99 -5.09 -20.49
C LEU A 334 21.36 -5.15 -21.98
N PRO A 335 22.65 -5.01 -22.34
CA PRO A 335 23.07 -5.24 -23.70
C PRO A 335 22.81 -6.72 -24.02
N ASN A 336 22.06 -6.98 -25.09
CA ASN A 336 21.90 -8.35 -25.61
C ASN A 336 23.28 -8.88 -26.05
N PRO A 337 23.54 -10.19 -25.88
CA PRO A 337 24.71 -10.84 -26.45
C PRO A 337 24.67 -10.86 -27.99
#